data_AF-A0A1L9P6Z7-F1
#
_entry.id   AF-A0A1L9P6Z7-F1
#
_cell.length_a   1.000
_cell.length_b   1.000
_cell.length_c   1.000
_cell.angle_alpha   90.00
_cell.angle_beta   90.00
_cell.angle_gamma   90.00
#
_symmetry.space_group_name_H-M   'P 1'
#
loop_
_entity.id
_entity.type
_entity.pdbx_description
1 polymer ?
#
loop_
_entity_poly.entity_id
_entity_poly.type
_entity_poly.pdbx_seq_one_letter_code
_entity_poly.pdbx_strand_id
1 'polypeptide(L)'
;MSSTTHHRIAAVVAVISVFSSIGGAIGSTIASAIWQSVFPAKLAEYLPLEDRDNLLSIYAMLDVRLGYPVGTPARVAIQRTYADAQAMMLAAGTAIWALGFLAAAMWRDTDVRGLKQVQGRVI
;
A
#
# COMPACT_ATOMS: atom_id res chain seq x y z
N MET A 1 -17.22 10.88 16.17
CA MET A 1 -16.57 10.95 17.49
C MET A 1 -17.64 11.00 18.59
N SER A 2 -18.41 9.92 18.72
CA SER A 2 -19.53 9.81 19.67
C SER A 2 -19.10 9.40 21.08
N SER A 3 -17.90 8.80 21.22
CA SER A 3 -17.42 8.21 22.46
C SER A 3 -16.49 9.10 23.29
N THR A 4 -16.15 10.31 22.82
CA THR A 4 -15.21 11.21 23.50
C THR A 4 -15.66 12.66 23.46
N THR A 5 -15.33 13.44 24.49
CA THR A 5 -15.61 14.87 24.56
C THR A 5 -14.68 15.67 23.63
N HIS A 6 -15.14 16.81 23.11
CA HIS A 6 -14.40 17.66 22.16
C HIS A 6 -12.96 18.00 22.60
N HIS A 7 -12.72 18.21 23.90
CA HIS A 7 -11.40 18.55 24.42
C HIS A 7 -10.35 17.42 24.28
N ARG A 8 -10.75 16.17 24.07
CA ARG A 8 -9.84 15.02 23.93
C ARG A 8 -9.63 14.56 22.49
N ILE A 9 -10.27 15.20 21.52
CA ILE A 9 -10.21 14.81 20.10
C ILE A 9 -8.77 14.76 19.58
N ALA A 10 -7.96 15.77 19.91
CA ALA A 10 -6.56 15.84 19.49
C ALA A 10 -5.74 14.65 19.98
N ALA A 11 -5.91 14.25 21.25
CA ALA A 11 -5.22 13.09 21.82
C ALA A 11 -5.65 11.78 21.14
N VAL A 12 -6.95 11.62 20.88
CA VAL A 12 -7.48 10.43 20.18
C VAL A 12 -6.93 10.34 18.75
N VAL A 13 -6.93 11.46 18.02
CA VAL A 13 -6.36 11.52 16.66
C VAL A 13 -4.87 11.23 16.69
N ALA A 14 -4.11 11.76 17.64
CA ALA A 14 -2.68 11.48 17.78
C ALA A 14 -2.41 9.98 17.95
N VAL A 15 -3.18 9.29 18.80
CA VAL A 15 -3.08 7.84 18.98
C VAL A 15 -3.38 7.10 17.68
N ILE A 16 -4.45 7.46 16.97
CA ILE A 16 -4.80 6.86 15.67
C ILE A 16 -3.67 7.08 14.66
N SER A 17 -3.08 8.26 14.62
CA SER A 17 -1.95 8.57 13.73
C SER A 17 -0.73 7.71 14.02
N VAL A 18 -0.38 7.47 15.29
CA VAL A 18 0.73 6.58 15.66
C VAL A 18 0.49 5.16 15.13
N PHE A 19 -0.70 4.59 15.35
CA PHE A 19 -1.03 3.28 14.82
C PHE A 19 -1.03 3.24 13.29
N SER A 20 -1.45 4.32 12.64
CA SER A 20 -1.42 4.46 11.19
C SER A 20 0.02 4.47 10.66
N SER A 21 0.93 5.17 11.33
CA SER A 21 2.37 5.16 10.99
C SER A 21 2.99 3.79 11.17
N ILE A 22 2.66 3.06 12.25
CA ILE A 22 3.12 1.68 12.47
C ILE A 22 2.62 0.76 11.36
N GLY A 23 1.32 0.82 11.03
CA GLY A 23 0.74 0.05 9.94
C GLY A 23 1.41 0.36 8.59
N GLY A 24 1.68 1.63 8.30
CA GLY A 24 2.41 2.06 7.10
C GLY A 24 3.85 1.52 7.04
N ALA A 25 4.56 1.50 8.17
CA ALA A 25 5.90 0.92 8.24
C ALA A 25 5.90 -0.59 7.98
N ILE A 26 4.93 -1.33 8.54
CA ILE A 26 4.77 -2.77 8.29
C ILE A 26 4.42 -3.02 6.82
N GLY A 27 3.45 -2.28 6.27
CA GLY A 27 3.02 -2.42 4.88
C GLY A 27 4.15 -2.14 3.89
N SER A 28 4.92 -1.07 4.11
CA SER A 28 6.07 -0.74 3.26
C SER A 28 7.18 -1.80 3.33
N THR A 29 7.41 -2.39 4.50
CA THR A 29 8.36 -3.50 4.68
C THR A 29 7.94 -4.73 3.88
N ILE A 30 6.67 -5.13 3.97
CA ILE A 30 6.13 -6.26 3.20
C ILE A 30 6.22 -6.00 1.70
N ALA A 31 5.81 -4.80 1.25
CA ALA A 31 5.90 -4.42 -0.16
C ALA A 31 7.35 -4.45 -0.67
N SER A 32 8.31 -3.96 0.12
CA SER A 32 9.74 -4.01 -0.23
C SER A 32 10.25 -5.45 -0.36
N ALA A 33 9.88 -6.34 0.58
CA ALA A 33 10.26 -7.75 0.52
C ALA A 33 9.68 -8.46 -0.73
N ILE A 34 8.41 -8.19 -1.06
CA ILE A 34 7.79 -8.70 -2.30
C ILE A 34 8.51 -8.15 -3.53
N TRP A 35 8.80 -6.85 -3.58
CA TRP A 35 9.51 -6.25 -4.70
C TRP A 35 10.88 -6.90 -4.94
N GLN A 36 11.68 -7.04 -3.90
CA GLN A 36 13.05 -7.57 -3.99
C GLN A 36 13.09 -9.05 -4.37
N SER A 37 12.04 -9.82 -4.08
CA SER A 37 11.96 -11.24 -4.43
C SER A 37 11.33 -11.49 -5.79
N VAL A 38 10.23 -10.80 -6.10
CA VAL A 38 9.40 -11.06 -7.28
C VAL A 38 9.93 -10.35 -8.51
N PHE A 39 10.26 -9.06 -8.40
CA PHE A 39 10.61 -8.26 -9.55
C PHE A 39 11.85 -8.80 -10.29
N PRO A 40 13.00 -9.08 -9.66
CA PRO A 40 14.16 -9.59 -10.39
C PRO A 40 13.92 -11.00 -10.96
N ALA A 41 13.17 -11.85 -10.26
CA ALA A 41 12.84 -13.19 -10.74
C ALA A 41 11.96 -13.16 -11.99
N LYS A 42 10.90 -12.33 -11.98
CA LYS A 42 10.01 -12.14 -13.13
C LYS A 42 10.67 -11.40 -14.27
N LEU A 43 11.55 -10.46 -13.97
CA LEU A 43 12.33 -9.78 -14.99
C LEU A 43 13.22 -10.79 -15.73
N ALA A 44 13.93 -11.67 -15.03
CA ALA A 44 14.76 -12.72 -15.65
C ALA A 44 13.96 -13.65 -16.58
N GLU A 45 12.71 -13.94 -16.21
CA GLU A 45 11.81 -14.81 -16.97
C GLU A 45 11.36 -14.16 -18.28
N TYR A 46 11.02 -12.87 -18.25
CA TYR A 46 10.41 -12.17 -19.39
C TYR A 46 11.40 -11.46 -20.31
N LEU A 47 12.62 -11.17 -19.85
CA LEU A 47 13.58 -10.38 -20.62
C LEU A 47 14.13 -11.19 -21.82
N PRO A 48 14.18 -10.60 -23.03
CA PRO A 48 14.79 -11.23 -24.19
C PRO A 48 16.28 -11.44 -23.96
N LEU A 49 16.86 -12.45 -24.62
CA LEU A 49 18.28 -12.85 -24.44
C LEU A 49 19.25 -11.68 -24.61
N GLU A 50 18.93 -10.77 -25.53
CA GLU A 50 19.70 -9.57 -25.88
C GLU A 50 19.87 -8.60 -24.71
N ASP A 51 18.89 -8.54 -23.81
CA ASP A 51 18.83 -7.58 -22.69
C ASP A 51 19.11 -8.24 -21.33
N ARG A 52 19.35 -9.56 -21.28
CA ARG A 52 19.56 -10.28 -20.02
C ARG A 52 20.76 -9.78 -19.21
N ASP A 53 21.82 -9.35 -19.90
CA ASP A 53 22.99 -8.78 -19.24
C ASP A 53 22.68 -7.44 -18.54
N ASN A 54 21.63 -6.75 -18.99
CA ASN A 54 21.15 -5.49 -18.40
C ASN A 54 20.15 -5.70 -17.24
N LEU A 55 19.90 -6.93 -16.80
CA LEU A 55 18.88 -7.21 -15.79
C LEU A 55 19.08 -6.40 -14.49
N LEU A 56 20.31 -6.35 -13.99
CA LEU A 56 20.64 -5.61 -12.76
C LEU A 56 20.47 -4.10 -12.91
N SER A 57 20.86 -3.54 -14.06
CA SER A 57 20.71 -2.11 -14.33
C SER A 57 19.25 -1.72 -14.50
N ILE A 58 18.46 -2.56 -15.19
CA ILE A 58 17.00 -2.40 -15.33
C ILE A 58 16.30 -2.48 -13.97
N TYR A 59 16.71 -3.42 -13.10
CA TYR A 59 16.14 -3.53 -11.75
C TYR A 59 16.46 -2.30 -10.89
N ALA A 60 17.74 -1.89 -10.86
CA ALA A 60 18.22 -0.86 -9.95
C ALA A 60 17.83 0.57 -10.38
N MET A 61 17.72 0.84 -11.68
CA MET A 61 17.56 2.21 -12.20
C MET A 61 16.22 2.39 -12.90
N LEU A 62 15.46 3.41 -12.47
CA LEU A 62 14.22 3.79 -13.14
C LEU A 62 14.48 4.40 -14.52
N ASP A 63 15.53 5.21 -14.66
CA ASP A 63 15.86 5.87 -15.93
C ASP A 63 16.18 4.86 -17.03
N VAL A 64 16.88 3.77 -16.69
CA VAL A 64 17.16 2.67 -17.62
C VAL A 64 15.85 2.03 -18.10
N ARG A 65 14.91 1.75 -17.18
CA ARG A 65 13.59 1.20 -17.53
C ARG A 65 12.79 2.13 -18.43
N LEU A 66 12.84 3.44 -18.16
CA LEU A 66 12.12 4.44 -18.94
C LEU A 66 12.75 4.72 -20.29
N GLY A 67 14.06 4.47 -20.43
CA GLY A 67 14.81 4.63 -21.68
C GLY A 67 14.44 3.63 -22.78
N TYR A 68 13.92 2.45 -22.44
CA TYR A 68 13.44 1.49 -23.43
C TYR A 68 12.19 2.01 -24.17
N PRO A 69 12.20 2.13 -25.51
CA PRO A 69 11.05 2.64 -26.26
C PRO A 69 9.79 1.81 -26.03
N VAL A 70 8.64 2.47 -25.96
CA VAL A 70 7.33 1.81 -25.81
C VAL A 70 7.05 0.89 -26.99
N GLY A 71 6.57 -0.32 -26.71
CA GLY A 71 6.29 -1.34 -27.71
C GLY A 71 7.45 -2.29 -28.01
N THR A 72 8.65 -2.01 -27.50
CA THR A 72 9.78 -2.96 -27.60
C THR A 72 9.55 -4.18 -26.70
N PRO A 73 10.07 -5.37 -27.08
CA PRO A 73 9.94 -6.59 -26.26
C PRO A 73 10.45 -6.40 -24.82
N ALA A 74 11.59 -5.72 -24.65
CA ALA A 74 12.14 -5.39 -23.33
C ALA A 74 11.22 -4.48 -22.52
N ARG A 75 10.63 -3.43 -23.12
CA ARG A 75 9.69 -2.55 -22.42
C ARG A 75 8.42 -3.27 -21.99
N VAL A 76 7.90 -4.17 -22.82
CA VAL A 76 6.75 -5.02 -22.49
C VAL A 76 7.09 -6.00 -21.37
N ALA A 77 8.28 -6.61 -21.41
CA ALA A 77 8.76 -7.50 -20.34
C ALA A 77 8.85 -6.77 -18.98
N ILE A 78 9.40 -5.55 -18.98
CA ILE A 78 9.46 -4.70 -17.77
C ILE A 78 8.04 -4.39 -17.26
N GLN A 79 7.12 -3.97 -18.13
CA GLN A 79 5.73 -3.68 -17.75
C GLN A 79 5.02 -4.89 -17.16
N ARG A 80 5.21 -6.07 -17.76
CA ARG A 80 4.64 -7.32 -17.26
C ARG A 80 5.21 -7.70 -15.90
N THR A 81 6.51 -7.52 -15.70
CA THR A 81 7.18 -7.70 -14.39
C THR A 81 6.56 -6.81 -13.32
N TYR A 82 6.28 -5.54 -13.65
CA TYR A 82 5.58 -4.61 -12.75
C TYR A 82 4.17 -5.09 -12.40
N ALA A 83 3.40 -5.56 -13.39
CA ALA A 83 2.05 -6.05 -13.17
C ALA A 83 2.03 -7.22 -12.18
N ASP A 84 2.95 -8.18 -12.34
CA ASP A 84 3.07 -9.33 -11.44
C ASP A 84 3.45 -8.91 -10.01
N ALA A 85 4.47 -8.05 -9.87
CA ALA A 85 4.90 -7.56 -8.57
C ALA A 85 3.79 -6.78 -7.86
N GLN A 86 3.08 -5.89 -8.56
CA GLN A 86 1.96 -5.13 -8.00
C GLN A 86 0.77 -6.02 -7.64
N ALA A 87 0.44 -7.01 -8.47
CA ALA A 87 -0.62 -7.96 -8.18
C ALA A 87 -0.36 -8.73 -6.87
N MET A 88 0.89 -9.17 -6.64
CA MET A 88 1.27 -9.82 -5.39
C MET A 88 1.21 -8.88 -4.17
N MET A 89 1.62 -7.62 -4.33
CA MET A 89 1.48 -6.62 -3.25
C MET A 89 0.01 -6.35 -2.90
N LEU A 90 -0.86 -6.24 -3.91
CA LEU A 90 -2.30 -6.05 -3.71
C LEU A 90 -2.95 -7.27 -3.06
N ALA A 91 -2.56 -8.49 -3.47
CA ALA A 91 -3.02 -9.71 -2.83
C ALA A 91 -2.62 -9.76 -1.34
N ALA A 92 -1.38 -9.40 -1.02
CA ALA A 92 -0.92 -9.31 0.37
C ALA A 92 -1.70 -8.24 1.17
N GLY A 93 -1.89 -7.05 0.60
CA GLY A 93 -2.63 -5.96 1.25
C GLY A 93 -4.11 -6.31 1.48
N THR A 94 -4.77 -6.94 0.52
CA THR A 94 -6.18 -7.38 0.63
C THR A 94 -6.35 -8.49 1.67
N ALA A 95 -5.39 -9.42 1.79
CA ALA A 95 -5.40 -10.43 2.84
C ALA A 95 -5.32 -9.80 4.25
N ILE A 96 -4.51 -8.76 4.44
CA ILE A 96 -4.42 -8.03 5.71
C ILE A 96 -5.74 -7.28 6.01
N TRP A 97 -6.40 -6.74 4.99
CA TRP A 97 -7.70 -6.08 5.16
C TRP A 97 -8.79 -7.00 5.71
N ALA A 98 -8.72 -8.31 5.47
CA ALA A 98 -9.63 -9.27 6.09
C ALA A 98 -9.57 -9.22 7.63
N LEU A 99 -8.38 -9.00 8.21
CA LEU A 99 -8.23 -8.79 9.66
C LEU A 99 -8.88 -7.47 10.11
N GLY A 100 -8.82 -6.44 9.27
CA GLY A 100 -9.50 -5.16 9.51
C GLY A 100 -11.01 -5.31 9.62
N PHE A 101 -11.62 -6.17 8.79
CA PHE A 101 -13.05 -6.48 8.90
C PHE A 101 -13.40 -7.18 10.22
N LEU A 102 -12.57 -8.13 10.67
CA LEU A 102 -12.77 -8.78 11.97
C LEU A 102 -12.65 -7.78 13.12
N ALA A 103 -11.64 -6.91 13.08
CA ALA A 103 -11.46 -5.87 14.10
C ALA A 103 -12.63 -4.88 14.12
N ALA A 104 -13.16 -4.50 12.95
CA ALA A 104 -14.34 -3.65 12.85
C ALA A 104 -15.60 -4.35 13.38
N ALA A 105 -15.77 -5.65 13.12
CA ALA A 105 -16.89 -6.44 13.64
C ALA A 105 -16.87 -6.56 15.17
N MET A 106 -15.70 -6.50 15.80
CA MET A 106 -15.57 -6.45 17.26
C MET A 106 -15.91 -5.08 17.87
N TRP A 107 -16.09 -4.03 17.06
CA TRP A 107 -16.37 -2.70 17.58
C TRP A 107 -17.76 -2.69 18.24
N ARG A 108 -17.80 -2.25 19.50
CA ARG A 108 -19.05 -2.04 20.23
C ARG A 108 -19.90 -0.95 19.55
N ASP A 109 -21.14 -1.31 19.27
CA ASP A 109 -22.14 -0.35 18.81
C ASP A 109 -22.40 0.72 19.88
N THR A 110 -22.29 1.99 19.49
CA THR A 110 -22.42 3.13 20.38
C THR A 110 -23.69 3.89 20.02
N ASP A 111 -24.68 3.88 20.92
CA ASP A 111 -25.94 4.57 20.67
C ASP A 111 -25.75 6.09 20.64
N VAL A 112 -25.91 6.66 19.44
CA VAL A 112 -25.78 8.09 19.19
C VAL A 112 -27.09 8.85 19.31
N ARG A 113 -28.23 8.18 19.48
CA ARG A 113 -29.57 8.81 19.49
C ARG A 113 -29.80 9.72 20.70
N GLY A 114 -29.10 9.46 21.81
CA GLY A 114 -29.15 10.28 23.02
C GLY A 114 -28.14 11.45 23.05
N LEU A 115 -27.29 11.60 22.03
CA LEU A 115 -26.27 12.65 22.01
C LEU A 115 -26.91 14.00 21.66
N LYS A 116 -26.88 14.93 22.61
CA LYS A 116 -27.39 16.29 22.42
C LYS A 116 -26.51 17.04 21.41
N GLN A 117 -27.01 17.20 20.19
CA GLN A 117 -26.31 17.92 19.12
C GLN A 117 -26.11 19.39 19.53
N VAL A 118 -24.85 19.79 19.70
CA VAL A 118 -24.51 21.17 20.03
C VAL A 118 -24.65 21.98 18.73
N GLN A 119 -25.70 22.78 18.61
CA GLN A 119 -25.83 23.71 17.49
C GLN A 119 -24.83 24.86 17.69
N GLY A 120 -23.71 24.81 16.96
CA GLY A 120 -22.80 25.94 16.87
C GLY A 120 -23.45 27.06 16.07
N ARG A 121 -23.48 28.28 16.65
CA ARG A 121 -23.86 29.48 15.90
C ARG A 121 -22.72 29.80 14.92
N VAL A 122 -22.99 29.67 13.63
CA VAL A 122 -22.16 30.25 12.58
C VAL A 122 -22.46 31.75 12.61
N ILE A 123 -21.50 32.56 13.03
CA ILE A 123 -21.48 34.01 12.83
C ILE A 123 -20.50 34.33 11.72
#